data_AF-A0A0F9WMW3-F1
#
_entry.id   AF-A0A0F9WMW3-F1
#
_cell.length_a   1.000
_cell.length_b   1.000
_cell.length_c   1.000
_cell.angle_alpha   90.00
_cell.angle_beta   90.00
_cell.angle_gamma   90.00
#
_symmetry.space_group_name_H-M   'P 1'
#
loop_
_entity.id
_entity.type
_entity.pdbx_description
1 polymer ?
#
loop_
_entity_poly.entity_id
_entity_poly.type
_entity_poly.pdbx_seq_one_letter_code
_entity_poly.pdbx_strand_id
1 'polypeptide(L)' 'MKLTPENKKHIDGPGQVDLLRKWRFAPSGDPWFQGETGDYWGERITELRAKSPGGYVAASKRIGWSS' A
#
# COMPACT_ATOMS: atom_id res chain seq x y z
N MET A 1 -4.77 14.32 -2.39
CA MET A 1 -3.83 14.60 -1.28
C MET A 1 -2.49 15.02 -1.88
N LYS A 2 -1.64 15.76 -1.17
CA LYS A 2 -0.26 16.06 -1.62
C LYS A 2 0.73 15.12 -0.93
N LEU A 3 1.80 14.74 -1.64
CA LEU A 3 2.87 13.93 -1.07
C LEU A 3 3.73 14.82 -0.16
N THR A 4 3.33 14.95 1.11
CA THR A 4 4.11 15.63 2.14
C THR A 4 5.10 14.66 2.79
N PRO A 5 6.18 15.13 3.43
CA PRO A 5 7.10 14.28 4.19
C PRO A 5 6.39 13.42 5.25
N GLU A 6 5.32 13.95 5.86
CA GLU A 6 4.50 13.24 6.85
C GLU A 6 3.69 12.11 6.21
N ASN A 7 3.05 12.36 5.06
CA ASN A 7 2.32 11.34 4.32
C ASN A 7 3.27 10.27 3.78
N LYS A 8 4.47 10.66 3.35
CA LYS A 8 5.53 9.74 2.93
C LYS A 8 5.94 8.82 4.08
N LYS A 9 6.20 9.39 5.26
CA LYS A 9 6.52 8.63 6.49
C LYS A 9 5.39 7.68 6.89
N HIS A 10 4.13 8.09 6.68
CA HIS A 10 2.96 7.24 6.91
C HIS A 10 2.89 6.05 5.93
N ILE A 11 3.40 6.21 4.71
CA ILE A 11 3.47 5.12 3.71
C ILE A 11 4.69 4.23 3.97
N ASP A 12 5.79 4.80 4.48
CA ASP A 12 7.01 4.05 4.78
C ASP A 12 6.96 3.22 6.07
N GLY A 13 6.14 3.64 7.04
CA GLY A 13 6.02 3.01 8.35
C GLY A 13 5.36 1.62 8.39
N PRO A 14 4.18 1.42 7.76
CA PRO A 14 3.47 0.15 7.79
C PRO A 14 4.20 -0.94 7.00
N GLY A 15 4.00 -2.19 7.42
CA GLY A 15 4.44 -3.35 6.66
C GLY A 15 3.60 -3.55 5.39
N GLN A 16 4.09 -4.42 4.51
CA GLN A 16 3.45 -4.75 3.23
C GLN A 16 1.97 -5.14 3.36
N VAL A 17 1.60 -5.87 4.43
CA VAL A 17 0.22 -6.31 4.68
C VAL A 17 -0.72 -5.12 4.92
N ASP A 18 -0.34 -4.17 5.75
CA ASP A 18 -1.17 -3.00 6.08
C ASP A 18 -1.36 -2.08 4.87
N LEU A 19 -0.31 -1.87 4.08
CA LEU A 19 -0.40 -1.08 2.85
C LEU A 19 -1.33 -1.75 1.82
N LEU A 20 -1.20 -3.06 1.61
CA LEU A 20 -2.10 -3.82 0.74
C LEU A 20 -3.54 -3.82 1.25
N ARG A 21 -3.73 -3.94 2.57
CA ARG A 21 -5.05 -3.94 3.19
C ARG A 21 -5.75 -2.61 2.96
N LYS A 22 -5.05 -1.49 3.21
CA LYS A 22 -5.59 -0.15 2.98
C LYS A 22 -5.91 0.08 1.50
N TRP A 23 -5.06 -0.36 0.56
CA TRP A 23 -5.37 -0.31 -0.87
C TRP A 23 -6.65 -1.09 -1.19
N ARG A 24 -6.76 -2.34 -0.72
CA ARG A 24 -7.82 -3.25 -1.14
C ARG A 24 -9.22 -2.87 -0.64
N PHE A 25 -9.30 -2.21 0.52
CA PHE A 25 -10.58 -1.83 1.15
C PHE A 25 -10.87 -0.33 1.08
N ALA A 26 -9.98 0.47 0.48
CA ALA A 26 -10.26 1.89 0.28
C ALA A 26 -11.39 2.10 -0.74
N PRO A 27 -12.28 3.08 -0.52
CA PRO A 27 -13.27 3.44 -1.52
C PRO A 27 -12.61 3.96 -2.79
N SER A 28 -13.27 3.75 -3.93
CA SER A 28 -12.81 4.34 -5.19
C SER A 28 -12.78 5.88 -5.08
N GLY A 29 -11.68 6.48 -5.51
CA GLY A 29 -11.45 7.92 -5.37
C GLY A 29 -10.82 8.34 -4.04
N ASP A 30 -10.36 7.40 -3.21
CA ASP A 30 -9.66 7.74 -1.97
C ASP A 30 -8.41 8.61 -2.27
N PRO A 31 -8.26 9.77 -1.61
CA PRO A 31 -7.19 10.73 -1.87
C PRO A 31 -5.77 10.20 -1.69
N TRP A 32 -5.57 9.12 -0.94
CA TRP A 32 -4.25 8.46 -0.77
C TRP A 32 -3.76 7.81 -2.06
N PHE A 33 -4.67 7.40 -2.93
CA PHE A 33 -4.36 6.67 -4.17
C PHE A 33 -4.53 7.54 -5.41
N GLN A 34 -4.48 8.87 -5.23
CA GLN A 34 -4.62 9.84 -6.31
C GLN A 34 -3.39 10.74 -6.41
N GLY A 35 -3.02 11.08 -7.65
CA GLY A 35 -1.86 11.90 -7.98
C GLY A 35 -0.57 11.35 -7.37
N GLU A 36 0.36 12.25 -7.06
CA GLU A 36 1.72 11.90 -6.58
C GLU A 36 1.74 11.00 -5.34
N THR A 37 0.71 11.09 -4.48
CA THR A 37 0.62 10.23 -3.30
C THR A 37 0.29 8.78 -3.68
N GLY A 38 -0.58 8.60 -4.68
CA GLY A 38 -0.93 7.29 -5.21
C GLY A 38 0.20 6.66 -6.00
N ASP A 39 0.92 7.47 -6.80
CA ASP A 39 2.12 7.03 -7.51
C ASP A 39 3.16 6.48 -6.53
N TYR A 40 3.48 7.26 -5.49
CA TYR A 40 4.42 6.83 -4.45
C TYR A 40 3.96 5.60 -3.67
N TRP A 41 2.66 5.47 -3.41
CA TRP A 41 2.10 4.27 -2.79
C TRP A 41 2.34 3.03 -3.67
N GLY A 42 2.12 3.14 -4.98
CA GLY A 42 2.37 2.09 -5.96
C GLY A 42 3.84 1.67 -6.01
N GLU A 43 4.75 2.64 -6.01
CA GLU A 43 6.19 2.41 -5.94
C GLU A 43 6.55 1.63 -4.67
N ARG A 44 6.08 2.09 -3.50
CA ARG A 44 6.39 1.46 -2.21
C ARG A 44 5.92 0.00 -2.14
N ILE A 45 4.72 -0.30 -2.61
CA ILE A 45 4.24 -1.69 -2.66
C ILE A 45 5.10 -2.54 -3.61
N THR A 46 5.52 -1.97 -4.74
CA THR A 46 6.39 -2.65 -5.71
C THR A 46 7.75 -2.96 -5.10
N GLU A 47 8.36 -2.01 -4.40
CA GLU A 47 9.60 -2.23 -3.67
C GLU A 47 9.48 -3.33 -2.61
N LEU A 48 8.40 -3.31 -1.82
CA LEU A 48 8.14 -4.33 -0.81
C LEU A 48 7.91 -5.71 -1.43
N ARG A 49 7.25 -5.76 -2.60
CA ARG A 49 7.08 -6.99 -3.38
C ARG A 49 8.42 -7.52 -3.91
N ALA A 50 9.31 -6.64 -4.36
CA ALA A 50 10.65 -7.06 -4.80
C ALA A 50 11.49 -7.59 -3.63
N LYS A 51 11.40 -6.96 -2.45
CA LYS A 51 12.11 -7.40 -1.23
C LYS A 51 11.56 -8.72 -0.66
N SER A 52 10.26 -8.97 -0.81
CA SER A 52 9.63 -10.22 -0.37
C SER A 52 8.51 -10.66 -1.33
N PRO A 53 8.86 -11.35 -2.43
CA PRO A 53 7.86 -11.83 -3.39
C PRO A 53 6.88 -12.83 -2.76
N GLY A 54 7.39 -13.72 -1.92
CA GLY A 54 6.57 -14.68 -1.15
C GLY A 54 5.70 -13.99 -0.09
N GLY A 55 6.23 -12.96 0.56
CA GLY A 55 5.49 -12.13 1.53
C GLY A 55 4.31 -11.40 0.89
N TYR A 56 4.48 -10.87 -0.33
CA TYR A 56 3.40 -10.22 -1.09
C TYR A 56 2.23 -11.18 -1.37
N VAL A 57 2.54 -12.38 -1.88
CA VAL A 57 1.52 -13.39 -2.21
C VAL A 57 0.82 -13.89 -0.93
N ALA A 58 1.58 -14.14 0.13
CA ALA A 58 1.02 -14.53 1.43
C ALA A 58 0.15 -13.42 2.04
N ALA A 59 0.58 -12.16 1.96
CA ALA A 59 -0.19 -11.00 2.40
C ALA A 59 -1.50 -10.87 1.60
N SER A 60 -1.43 -10.95 0.28
CA SER A 60 -2.59 -10.89 -0.62
C SER A 60 -3.60 -12.00 -0.31
N LYS A 61 -3.13 -13.25 -0.12
CA LYS A 61 -3.97 -14.37 0.32
C LYS A 61 -4.56 -14.16 1.71
N ARG A 62 -3.76 -13.69 2.69
CA ARG A 62 -4.26 -13.45 4.05
C ARG A 62 -5.35 -12.37 4.09
N ILE A 63 -5.24 -11.34 3.28
CA ILE A 63 -6.22 -10.24 3.20
C ILE A 63 -7.51 -10.70 2.49
N GLY A 64 -7.40 -11.53 1.45
CA GLY A 64 -8.53 -11.92 0.60
C GLY A 64 -9.42 -13.07 1.11
N TRP A 65 -8.98 -13.85 2.10
CA TRP A 65 -9.66 -15.09 2.52
C TRP A 65 -10.43 -14.97 3.85
N SER A 66 -10.45 -13.79 4.48
CA SER A 66 -11.16 -13.53 5.74
C SER A 66 -12.39 -12.62 5.59
N SER A 67 -12.97 -12.57 4.39
CA SER A 67 -14.22 -11.84 4.13
C SER A 67 -15.42 -12.77 4.08
#